data_AF-A0A2U1D9X8-F1
#
_entry.id   AF-A0A2U1D9X8-F1
#
_cell.length_a   1.000
_cell.length_b   1.000
_cell.length_c   1.000
_cell.angle_alpha   90.00
_cell.angle_beta   90.00
_cell.angle_gamma   90.00
#
_symmetry.space_group_name_H-M   'P 1'
#
loop_
_entity.id
_entity.type
_entity.pdbx_description
1 polymer ?
#
loop_
_entity_poly.entity_id
_entity_poly.type
_entity_poly.pdbx_seq_one_letter_code
_entity_poly.pdbx_strand_id
1 'polypeptide(L)'
;MKTKVLLIIWGLIIVGLASYSLLDFDQQEVHNFRIAPNMVYSGQMKDQYFSGHGVLILKDGSEYKGDFKKGRFDGAGHYTAAAGWQYDGEFVDGKADGRGKLTLANHKTYQGTFKDGSFQK
;
A
#
# COMPACT_ATOMS: atom_id res chain seq x y z
N MET A 1 -56.98 17.03 -5.84
CA MET A 1 -57.09 15.77 -5.08
C MET A 1 -55.77 15.53 -4.37
N LYS A 2 -55.81 15.40 -3.04
CA LYS A 2 -54.66 15.17 -2.16
C LYS A 2 -54.55 13.66 -1.90
N THR A 3 -53.35 13.07 -2.06
CA THR A 3 -53.02 11.82 -1.36
C THR A 3 -51.55 11.77 -0.94
N LYS A 4 -51.35 12.24 0.29
CA LYS A 4 -50.50 11.73 1.38
C LYS A 4 -49.03 11.31 1.09
N VAL A 5 -48.18 12.26 1.44
CA VAL A 5 -46.86 12.12 2.09
C VAL A 5 -46.82 10.99 3.13
N LEU A 6 -45.76 10.17 3.11
CA LEU A 6 -45.29 9.44 4.30
C LEU A 6 -43.81 9.79 4.54
N LEU A 7 -43.62 10.64 5.54
CA LEU A 7 -42.35 11.01 6.14
C LEU A 7 -41.90 9.87 7.05
N ILE A 8 -40.71 9.35 6.83
CA ILE A 8 -39.83 8.88 7.91
C ILE A 8 -38.45 9.47 7.64
N ILE A 9 -38.35 10.78 7.84
CA ILE A 9 -37.13 11.43 8.30
C ILE A 9 -37.26 11.39 9.82
N TRP A 10 -36.28 10.88 10.57
CA TRP A 10 -35.86 11.46 11.86
C TRP A 10 -34.47 10.95 12.20
N GLY A 11 -33.50 11.86 12.22
CA GLY A 11 -32.11 11.61 12.58
C GLY A 11 -31.14 12.42 11.74
N LEU A 12 -31.39 13.72 11.54
CA LEU A 12 -30.60 14.80 12.18
C LEU A 12 -29.25 14.98 11.46
N ILE A 13 -28.88 16.07 10.78
CA ILE A 13 -29.30 17.48 10.78
C ILE A 13 -28.84 18.02 9.42
N ILE A 14 -29.77 18.52 8.62
CA ILE A 14 -29.43 19.58 7.65
C ILE A 14 -29.30 20.83 8.51
N VAL A 15 -28.17 21.52 8.46
CA VAL A 15 -28.02 22.96 8.16
C VAL A 15 -26.62 23.38 8.60
N GLY A 16 -25.77 23.70 7.62
CA GLY A 16 -24.48 24.36 7.81
C GLY A 16 -24.01 24.91 6.47
N LEU A 17 -24.77 25.87 5.96
CA LEU A 17 -24.59 26.53 4.67
C LEU A 17 -23.13 27.00 4.44
N ALA A 18 -22.63 26.70 3.23
CA ALA A 18 -21.62 27.46 2.50
C ALA A 18 -20.26 27.71 3.21
N SER A 19 -19.35 26.73 3.25
CA SER A 19 -17.89 27.02 3.35
C SER A 19 -16.95 25.81 3.42
N TYR A 20 -17.41 24.58 3.65
CA TYR A 20 -16.50 23.44 3.57
C TYR A 20 -16.40 22.97 2.14
N SER A 21 -15.47 23.62 1.44
CA SER A 21 -14.63 23.09 0.37
C SER A 21 -15.19 21.83 -0.27
N LEU A 22 -15.57 21.97 -1.54
CA LEU A 22 -15.48 20.90 -2.52
C LEU A 22 -14.38 19.94 -2.07
N LEU A 23 -14.78 18.79 -1.53
CA LEU A 23 -13.85 17.70 -1.36
C LEU A 23 -13.46 17.39 -2.80
N ASP A 24 -12.35 17.98 -3.22
CA ASP A 24 -11.49 17.43 -4.25
C ASP A 24 -11.16 16.04 -3.71
N PHE A 25 -12.07 15.10 -3.96
CA PHE A 25 -11.77 13.69 -3.92
C PHE A 25 -10.82 13.53 -5.09
N ASP A 26 -9.56 13.87 -4.82
CA ASP A 26 -8.41 13.63 -5.67
C ASP A 26 -8.46 12.15 -5.95
N GLN A 27 -9.10 11.81 -7.08
CA GLN A 27 -8.95 10.51 -7.68
C GLN A 27 -7.52 10.51 -8.18
N GLN A 28 -6.60 10.31 -7.24
CA GLN A 28 -5.21 10.08 -7.54
C GLN A 28 -5.24 8.91 -8.51
N GLU A 29 -5.01 9.21 -9.80
CA GLU A 29 -5.11 8.21 -10.85
C GLU A 29 -4.11 7.11 -10.47
N VAL A 30 -4.63 5.99 -9.98
CA VAL A 30 -3.80 4.86 -9.60
C VAL A 30 -3.34 4.25 -10.91
N HIS A 31 -2.18 4.68 -11.36
CA HIS A 31 -1.64 4.24 -12.63
C HIS A 31 -1.16 2.79 -12.47
N ASN A 32 -1.88 1.87 -13.13
CA ASN A 32 -1.48 0.48 -13.24
C ASN A 32 -0.55 0.32 -14.43
N PHE A 33 0.75 0.31 -14.16
CA PHE A 33 1.79 0.12 -15.16
C PHE A 33 2.08 -1.37 -15.31
N ARG A 34 1.78 -1.93 -16.50
CA ARG A 34 2.27 -3.24 -16.88
C ARG A 34 3.72 -3.12 -17.34
N ILE A 35 4.64 -3.51 -16.49
CA ILE A 35 6.09 -3.36 -16.70
C ILE A 35 6.63 -4.46 -17.62
N ALA A 36 6.12 -5.69 -17.47
CA ALA A 36 6.49 -6.84 -18.29
C ALA A 36 5.34 -7.86 -18.31
N PRO A 37 5.41 -8.94 -19.13
CA PRO A 37 4.55 -10.09 -18.97
C PRO A 37 4.73 -10.63 -17.53
N ASN A 38 3.69 -10.47 -16.71
CA ASN A 38 3.63 -10.87 -15.29
C ASN A 38 4.40 -9.98 -14.32
N MET A 39 4.65 -8.71 -14.65
CA MET A 39 5.14 -7.71 -13.70
C MET A 39 4.25 -6.46 -13.78
N VAL A 40 3.64 -6.09 -12.66
CA VAL A 40 2.67 -4.98 -12.59
C VAL A 40 3.05 -4.08 -11.43
N TYR A 41 3.15 -2.78 -11.71
CA TYR A 41 3.33 -1.75 -10.69
C TYR A 41 2.08 -0.87 -10.63
N SER A 42 1.64 -0.56 -9.42
CA SER A 42 0.50 0.32 -9.14
C SER A 42 0.95 1.33 -8.10
N GLY A 43 1.14 2.60 -8.49
CA GLY A 43 1.66 3.61 -7.57
C GLY A 43 2.24 4.83 -8.26
N GLN A 44 2.91 5.68 -7.47
CA GLN A 44 3.46 6.94 -7.94
C GLN A 44 4.77 6.72 -8.69
N MET A 45 5.01 7.52 -9.74
CA MET A 45 6.27 7.53 -10.47
C MET A 45 6.88 8.92 -10.49
N LYS A 46 8.21 8.99 -10.44
CA LYS A 46 8.99 10.21 -10.57
C LYS A 46 10.25 9.94 -11.37
N ASP A 47 10.52 10.77 -12.38
CA ASP A 47 11.72 10.67 -13.22
C ASP A 47 11.93 9.26 -13.82
N GLN A 48 10.83 8.62 -14.26
CA GLN A 48 10.78 7.24 -14.79
C GLN A 48 10.98 6.12 -13.74
N TYR A 49 11.16 6.46 -12.47
CA TYR A 49 11.30 5.50 -11.38
C TYR A 49 10.02 5.36 -10.56
N PHE A 50 9.80 4.17 -9.99
CA PHE A 50 8.83 4.00 -8.91
C PHE A 50 9.25 4.85 -7.71
N SER A 51 8.28 5.53 -7.10
CA SER A 51 8.52 6.48 -6.01
C SER A 51 7.31 6.52 -5.09
N GLY A 52 7.50 6.89 -3.82
CA GLY A 52 6.41 7.01 -2.86
C GLY A 52 5.72 5.67 -2.62
N HIS A 53 4.44 5.68 -2.27
CA HIS A 53 3.71 4.44 -1.99
C HIS A 53 3.28 3.72 -3.26
N GLY A 54 3.43 2.40 -3.29
CA GLY A 54 2.92 1.57 -4.38
C GLY A 54 2.84 0.08 -4.04
N VAL A 55 2.37 -0.67 -5.03
CA VAL A 55 2.30 -2.13 -5.05
C VAL A 55 3.04 -2.63 -6.29
N LEU A 56 3.98 -3.55 -6.11
CA LEU A 56 4.70 -4.22 -7.19
C LEU A 56 4.47 -5.72 -7.12
N ILE A 57 3.88 -6.28 -8.16
CA ILE A 57 3.85 -7.72 -8.41
C ILE A 57 5.06 -8.08 -9.28
N LEU A 58 5.90 -8.96 -8.76
CA LEU A 58 7.12 -9.47 -9.37
C LEU A 58 6.81 -10.64 -10.31
N LYS A 59 7.78 -10.95 -11.18
CA LYS A 59 7.64 -12.00 -12.20
C LYS A 59 7.40 -13.40 -11.62
N ASP A 60 7.90 -13.65 -10.43
CA ASP A 60 7.74 -14.93 -9.71
C ASP A 60 6.39 -15.02 -8.96
N GLY A 61 5.59 -13.94 -8.97
CA GLY A 61 4.35 -13.83 -8.21
C GLY A 61 4.53 -13.27 -6.80
N SER A 62 5.76 -12.94 -6.38
CA SER A 62 5.98 -12.21 -5.14
C SER A 62 5.39 -10.80 -5.23
N GLU A 63 4.92 -10.27 -4.11
CA GLU A 63 4.30 -8.95 -4.02
C GLU A 63 5.07 -8.09 -3.01
N TYR A 64 5.29 -6.82 -3.35
CA TYR A 64 5.70 -5.80 -2.40
C TYR A 64 4.67 -4.68 -2.36
N LYS A 65 4.27 -4.28 -1.17
CA LYS A 65 3.43 -3.12 -0.90
C LYS A 65 4.13 -2.21 0.08
N GLY A 66 4.45 -0.99 -0.31
CA GLY A 66 5.15 -0.07 0.57
C GLY A 66 5.78 1.10 -0.15
N ASP A 67 6.79 1.67 0.50
CA ASP A 67 7.53 2.82 0.01
C ASP A 67 8.55 2.45 -1.07
N PHE A 68 8.66 3.32 -2.06
CA PHE A 68 9.61 3.25 -3.14
C PHE A 68 10.45 4.53 -3.23
N LYS A 69 11.72 4.36 -3.58
CA LYS A 69 12.63 5.46 -3.92
C LYS A 69 13.54 5.03 -5.04
N LYS A 70 13.54 5.79 -6.14
CA LYS A 70 14.35 5.49 -7.34
C LYS A 70 14.18 4.04 -7.83
N GLY A 71 12.96 3.52 -7.78
CA GLY A 71 12.63 2.17 -8.25
C GLY A 71 12.91 1.04 -7.26
N ARG A 72 13.43 1.33 -6.06
CA ARG A 72 13.74 0.34 -5.03
C ARG A 72 12.77 0.43 -3.86
N PHE A 73 12.58 -0.68 -3.14
CA PHE A 73 11.89 -0.69 -1.85
C PHE A 73 12.73 0.12 -0.85
N ASP A 74 12.17 1.18 -0.30
CA ASP A 74 12.91 2.13 0.56
C ASP A 74 11.93 2.83 1.49
N GLY A 75 11.94 2.45 2.77
CA GLY A 75 10.95 2.87 3.76
C GLY A 75 10.15 1.70 4.33
N ALA A 76 8.92 1.94 4.77
CA ALA A 76 8.08 0.89 5.35
C ALA A 76 7.41 0.06 4.24
N GLY A 77 7.35 -1.25 4.44
CA GLY A 77 6.70 -2.13 3.47
C GLY A 77 6.32 -3.50 4.01
N HIS A 78 5.52 -4.17 3.19
CA HIS A 78 5.11 -5.56 3.33
C HIS A 78 5.52 -6.31 2.06
N TYR A 79 6.34 -7.35 2.22
CA TYR A 79 6.75 -8.23 1.14
C TYR A 79 6.16 -9.61 1.35
N THR A 80 5.47 -10.15 0.35
CA THR A 80 4.97 -11.53 0.32
C THR A 80 5.71 -12.27 -0.77
N ALA A 81 6.48 -13.29 -0.39
CA ALA A 81 7.17 -14.13 -1.34
C ALA A 81 6.20 -15.15 -1.95
N ALA A 82 6.37 -15.46 -3.24
CA ALA A 82 5.71 -16.60 -3.87
C ALA A 82 6.01 -17.94 -3.16
N ALA A 83 7.16 -18.03 -2.48
CA ALA A 83 7.54 -19.17 -1.65
C ALA A 83 6.76 -19.27 -0.31
N GLY A 84 5.88 -18.32 0.00
CA GLY A 84 4.97 -18.36 1.14
C GLY A 84 5.50 -17.74 2.44
N TRP A 85 6.70 -17.15 2.44
CA TRP A 85 7.16 -16.31 3.56
C TRP A 85 6.80 -14.85 3.31
N GLN A 86 6.62 -14.08 4.39
CA GLN A 86 6.31 -12.66 4.34
C GLN A 86 7.18 -11.86 5.30
N TYR A 87 7.43 -10.61 4.97
CA TYR A 87 8.18 -9.66 5.79
C TYR A 87 7.43 -8.34 5.91
N ASP A 88 7.18 -7.92 7.15
CA ASP A 88 6.62 -6.62 7.50
C ASP A 88 7.72 -5.79 8.17
N GLY A 89 8.16 -4.68 7.58
CA GLY A 89 9.21 -3.88 8.20
C GLY A 89 9.82 -2.80 7.32
N GLU A 90 11.00 -2.35 7.74
CA GLU A 90 11.78 -1.32 7.08
C GLU A 90 12.66 -1.92 5.96
N PHE A 91 12.73 -1.22 4.84
CA PHE A 91 13.54 -1.54 3.68
C PHE A 91 14.49 -0.40 3.35
N VAL A 92 15.70 -0.74 2.92
CA VAL A 92 16.68 0.20 2.36
C VAL A 92 17.28 -0.42 1.10
N ASP A 93 17.21 0.31 -0.01
CA ASP A 93 17.73 -0.13 -1.32
C ASP A 93 17.27 -1.53 -1.78
N GLY A 94 16.06 -1.94 -1.39
CA GLY A 94 15.47 -3.23 -1.75
C GLY A 94 15.71 -4.36 -0.74
N LYS A 95 16.42 -4.10 0.36
CA LYS A 95 16.71 -5.11 1.40
C LYS A 95 15.96 -4.78 2.69
N ALA A 96 15.54 -5.81 3.42
CA ALA A 96 15.10 -5.65 4.80
C ALA A 96 16.24 -5.08 5.66
N ASP A 97 16.06 -3.87 6.18
CA ASP A 97 17.06 -3.13 6.96
C ASP A 97 16.33 -2.22 7.94
N GLY A 98 16.50 -2.49 9.24
CA GLY A 98 15.73 -1.86 10.30
C GLY A 98 14.81 -2.82 11.04
N ARG A 99 13.77 -2.30 11.70
CA ARG A 99 12.85 -3.14 12.50
C ARG A 99 11.83 -3.83 11.61
N GLY A 100 11.59 -5.11 11.87
CA GLY A 100 10.56 -5.86 11.15
C GLY A 100 10.17 -7.19 11.78
N LYS A 101 9.25 -7.88 11.10
CA LYS A 101 8.74 -9.21 11.42
C LYS A 101 8.77 -10.07 10.16
N LEU A 102 9.62 -11.10 10.18
CA LEU A 102 9.64 -12.16 9.18
C LEU A 102 8.72 -13.29 9.66
N THR A 103 7.78 -13.70 8.81
CA THR A 103 6.96 -14.90 9.02
C THR A 103 7.29 -15.89 7.90
N LEU A 104 7.84 -17.05 8.28
CA LEU A 104 8.16 -18.11 7.33
C LEU A 104 6.89 -18.85 6.88
N ALA A 105 6.98 -19.61 5.78
CA ALA A 105 5.87 -20.42 5.27
C ALA A 105 5.32 -21.45 6.28
N ASN A 106 6.13 -21.86 7.26
CA ASN A 106 5.70 -22.73 8.37
C ASN A 106 5.10 -21.95 9.56
N HIS A 107 4.76 -20.67 9.37
CA HIS A 107 4.23 -19.74 10.38
C HIS A 107 5.18 -19.40 11.53
N LYS A 108 6.44 -19.85 11.49
CA LYS A 108 7.46 -19.40 12.46
C LYS A 108 7.76 -17.92 12.24
N THR A 109 7.77 -17.15 13.32
CA THR A 109 8.00 -15.70 13.27
C THR A 109 9.35 -15.32 13.88
N TYR A 110 9.96 -14.30 13.33
CA TYR A 110 11.17 -13.64 13.83
C TYR A 110 10.92 -12.15 13.82
N GLN A 111 10.95 -11.52 15.00
CA GLN A 111 10.73 -10.09 15.16
C GLN A 111 11.97 -9.46 15.79
N GLY A 112 12.43 -8.37 15.22
CA GLY A 112 13.64 -7.70 15.67
C GLY A 112 14.26 -6.85 14.56
N THR A 113 15.57 -6.64 14.68
CA THR A 113 16.33 -5.83 13.72
C THR A 113 16.84 -6.70 12.58
N PHE A 114 16.74 -6.20 11.37
CA PHE A 114 17.31 -6.79 10.16
C PHE A 114 18.39 -5.86 9.63
N LYS A 115 19.44 -6.43 9.05
CA LYS A 115 20.50 -5.68 8.38
C LYS A 115 20.88 -6.40 7.11
N ASP A 116 20.88 -5.69 5.98
CA ASP A 116 21.19 -6.25 4.67
C ASP A 116 20.43 -7.55 4.35
N GLY A 117 19.15 -7.64 4.76
CA GLY A 117 18.30 -8.81 4.56
C GLY A 117 18.46 -9.93 5.60
N SER A 118 19.34 -9.77 6.59
CA SER A 118 19.62 -10.79 7.61
C SER A 118 19.11 -10.38 8.98
N PHE A 119 18.41 -11.29 9.67
CA PHE A 119 17.96 -11.09 11.05
C PHE A 119 19.17 -10.96 12.00
N GLN A 120 19.17 -9.91 12.83
CA GLN A 120 20.17 -9.65 13.85
C GLN A 120 19.63 -10.16 15.19
N LYS A 121 20.41 -11.04 15.84
CA LYS A 121 20.07 -11.64 17.13
C LYS A 121 20.45 -10.73 18.30
#